data_AF-A0A973GQ98-F1
#
_entry.id   AF-A0A973GQ98-F1
#
_cell.length_a   1.000
_cell.length_b   1.000
_cell.length_c   1.000
_cell.angle_alpha   90.00
_cell.angle_beta   90.00
_cell.angle_gamma   90.00
#
_symmetry.space_group_name_H-M   'P 1'
#
loop_
_entity.id
_entity.type
_entity.pdbx_description
1 polymer ?
#
loop_
_entity_poly.entity_id
_entity_poly.type
_entity_poly.pdbx_seq_one_letter_code
_entity_poly.pdbx_strand_id
1 'polypeptide(L)'
;MFTGVIATAAALLLGAMPCDGQEAGLSTAPSSTADAAGWKYDITASYYSFRNQDDFTLAVLRADRGQLHLEARYNYEAIDSGSLFVGWKFSGGKNLTWEIMPILGAVFGQMEGIAPGFEASLGFGIVDFYTET
;
A
#
# COMPACT_ATOMS: atom_id res chain seq x y z
N MET A 1 -19.26 32.16 -8.41
CA MET A 1 -20.07 31.48 -7.37
C MET A 1 -20.29 30.07 -7.90
N PHE A 2 -19.51 29.06 -7.54
CA PHE A 2 -19.19 28.54 -6.21
C PHE A 2 -17.69 28.35 -5.98
N THR A 3 -17.26 28.65 -4.77
CA THR A 3 -15.92 28.41 -4.22
C THR A 3 -15.80 26.92 -3.91
N GLY A 4 -14.95 26.20 -4.64
CA GLY A 4 -14.61 24.81 -4.34
C GLY A 4 -13.65 24.76 -3.16
N VAL A 5 -14.13 24.24 -2.04
CA VAL A 5 -13.38 24.04 -0.81
C VAL A 5 -12.24 23.05 -1.09
N ILE A 6 -11.01 23.50 -0.92
CA ILE A 6 -9.82 22.64 -0.90
C ILE A 6 -9.98 21.70 0.30
N ALA A 7 -10.28 20.42 0.03
CA ALA A 7 -10.27 19.39 1.05
C ALA A 7 -8.83 18.95 1.29
N THR A 8 -8.16 19.64 2.21
CA THR A 8 -6.86 19.22 2.74
C THR A 8 -7.06 17.98 3.61
N ALA A 9 -6.87 16.78 3.06
CA ALA A 9 -6.72 15.57 3.88
C ALA A 9 -5.29 15.54 4.44
N ALA A 10 -5.12 16.11 5.62
CA ALA A 10 -3.85 16.12 6.34
C ALA A 10 -3.49 14.70 6.83
N ALA A 11 -2.54 14.04 6.15
CA ALA A 11 -1.90 12.84 6.67
C ALA A 11 -0.86 13.23 7.74
N LEU A 12 -1.29 13.35 8.99
CA LEU A 12 -0.41 13.53 10.14
C LEU A 12 -0.11 12.19 10.81
N LEU A 13 0.91 11.49 10.32
CA LEU A 13 1.66 10.50 11.10
C LEU A 13 3.16 10.63 10.77
N LEU A 14 3.76 11.79 11.12
CA LEU A 14 5.21 11.90 11.22
C LEU A 14 5.67 11.39 12.60
N GLY A 15 5.96 10.10 12.68
CA GLY A 15 6.94 9.57 13.64
C GLY A 15 8.32 9.65 13.01
N ALA A 16 9.32 10.11 13.76
CA ALA A 16 10.68 10.39 13.28
C ALA A 16 11.30 9.24 12.46
N MET A 17 11.49 9.46 11.16
CA MET A 17 12.27 8.58 10.29
C MET A 17 13.75 8.96 10.37
N PRO A 18 14.68 8.05 10.73
CA PRO A 18 16.06 8.20 10.29
C PRO A 18 16.08 8.06 8.76
N CYS A 19 16.60 9.08 8.09
CA CYS A 19 16.78 9.11 6.65
C CYS A 19 18.02 8.30 6.30
N ASP A 20 17.87 6.99 6.15
CA ASP A 20 18.82 6.18 5.39
C ASP A 20 18.26 6.01 3.98
N GLY A 21 18.95 6.60 3.00
CA GLY A 21 18.57 6.53 1.59
C GLY A 21 18.78 5.12 1.06
N GLN A 22 17.69 4.43 0.71
CA GLN A 22 17.74 3.17 -0.02
C GLN A 22 17.20 3.39 -1.44
N GLU A 23 18.04 3.06 -2.44
CA GLU A 23 17.71 3.13 -3.86
C GLU A 23 16.46 2.32 -4.19
N ALA A 24 15.64 2.86 -5.09
CA ALA A 24 14.49 2.17 -5.68
C ALA A 24 14.98 0.98 -6.53
N GLY A 25 15.02 -0.20 -5.91
CA GLY A 25 15.24 -1.48 -6.55
C GLY A 25 13.97 -2.31 -6.52
N LEU A 26 13.55 -2.77 -7.70
CA LEU A 26 12.47 -3.73 -7.91
C LEU A 26 12.67 -5.01 -7.07
N SER A 27 11.57 -5.54 -6.54
CA SER A 27 11.43 -6.82 -5.83
C SER A 27 12.12 -6.90 -4.47
N THR A 28 11.34 -6.68 -3.40
CA THR A 28 11.74 -7.11 -2.05
C THR A 28 11.32 -8.57 -1.88
N ALA A 29 12.30 -9.48 -1.87
CA ALA A 29 12.10 -10.89 -1.59
C ALA A 29 11.36 -11.10 -0.25
N PRO A 30 10.53 -12.16 -0.10
CA PRO A 30 9.79 -12.39 1.13
C PRO A 30 10.77 -12.77 2.25
N SER A 31 10.91 -11.86 3.21
CA SER A 31 11.68 -12.11 4.43
C SER A 31 10.85 -12.97 5.39
N SER A 32 11.09 -14.28 5.36
CA SER A 32 10.59 -15.20 6.38
C SER A 32 11.51 -15.18 7.61
N THR A 33 11.16 -14.36 8.58
CA THR A 33 11.27 -14.61 10.02
C THR A 33 10.39 -13.56 10.68
N ALA A 34 9.55 -13.96 11.62
CA ALA A 34 8.81 -13.05 12.47
C ALA A 34 9.80 -12.23 13.32
N ASP A 35 10.39 -11.19 12.73
CA ASP A 35 11.13 -10.18 13.45
C ASP A 35 10.11 -9.22 14.05
N ALA A 36 9.68 -9.54 15.27
CA ALA A 36 8.64 -8.82 16.01
C ALA A 36 9.14 -7.50 16.63
N ALA A 37 10.23 -6.91 16.12
CA ALA A 37 10.90 -5.82 16.83
C ALA A 37 10.47 -4.40 16.40
N GLY A 38 9.94 -4.18 15.20
CA GLY A 38 9.67 -2.82 14.71
C GLY A 38 8.57 -2.71 13.66
N TRP A 39 8.10 -1.48 13.46
CA TRP A 39 7.28 -1.12 12.32
C TRP A 39 8.15 -1.02 11.06
N LYS A 40 7.63 -1.49 9.94
CA LYS A 40 8.21 -1.29 8.60
C LYS A 40 7.26 -0.40 7.81
N TYR A 41 7.81 0.54 7.06
CA TYR A 41 7.03 1.50 6.29
C TYR A 41 7.45 1.47 4.83
N ASP A 42 6.48 1.56 3.92
CA ASP A 42 6.68 1.69 2.47
C ASP A 42 5.79 2.82 1.96
N ILE A 43 6.30 3.61 1.02
CA ILE A 43 5.52 4.64 0.35
C ILE A 43 5.83 4.61 -1.14
N THR A 44 4.79 4.48 -1.94
CA THR A 44 4.85 4.55 -3.39
C THR A 44 3.94 5.66 -3.87
N ALA A 45 4.43 6.50 -4.78
CA ALA A 45 3.63 7.52 -5.43
C ALA A 45 3.93 7.57 -6.93
N SER A 46 2.88 7.68 -7.73
CA SER A 46 2.94 7.73 -9.19
C SER A 46 2.12 8.93 -9.68
N TYR A 47 2.75 9.77 -10.50
CA TYR A 47 2.05 10.85 -11.19
C TYR A 47 1.64 10.40 -12.59
N TYR A 48 0.36 10.53 -12.91
CA TYR A 48 -0.18 10.23 -14.22
C TYR A 48 -0.54 11.52 -14.94
N SER A 49 0.05 11.70 -16.12
CA SER A 49 -0.27 12.82 -17.02
C SER A 49 -1.05 12.34 -18.23
N PHE A 50 -2.18 12.99 -18.50
CA PHE A 50 -3.07 12.65 -19.61
C PHE A 50 -3.25 13.84 -20.54
N ARG A 51 -3.34 13.58 -21.85
CA ARG A 51 -3.51 14.64 -22.84
C ARG A 51 -4.89 15.30 -22.82
N ASN A 52 -5.93 14.54 -22.50
CA ASN A 52 -7.34 14.94 -22.64
C ASN A 52 -8.16 14.64 -21.37
N GLN A 53 -7.49 14.48 -20.23
CA GLN A 53 -8.08 14.16 -18.93
C GLN A 53 -7.28 14.92 -17.87
N ASP A 54 -7.85 15.07 -16.68
CA ASP A 54 -7.12 15.67 -15.58
C ASP A 54 -5.97 14.75 -15.13
N ASP A 55 -4.83 15.37 -14.87
CA ASP A 55 -3.68 14.70 -14.29
C ASP A 55 -3.97 14.36 -12.83
N PHE A 56 -3.48 13.22 -12.36
CA PHE A 56 -3.65 12.83 -10.97
C PHE A 56 -2.44 12.09 -10.42
N THR A 57 -2.28 12.18 -9.10
CA THR A 57 -1.27 11.40 -8.36
C THR A 57 -1.97 10.25 -7.65
N LEU A 58 -1.45 9.05 -7.81
CA LEU A 58 -1.82 7.89 -7.01
C LEU A 58 -0.73 7.69 -5.95
N ALA A 59 -1.13 7.45 -4.70
CA ALA A 59 -0.21 7.18 -3.61
C ALA A 59 -0.68 6.01 -2.77
N VAL A 60 0.27 5.18 -2.34
CA VAL A 60 0.07 4.05 -1.43
C VAL A 60 1.09 4.16 -0.31
N LEU A 61 0.63 4.10 0.94
CA LEU A 61 1.44 4.06 2.14
C LEU A 61 1.13 2.76 2.88
N ARG A 62 2.17 2.01 3.25
CA ARG A 62 2.06 0.77 4.01
C ARG A 62 2.79 0.88 5.33
N ALA A 63 2.24 0.24 6.35
CA ALA A 63 2.84 0.08 7.66
C ALA A 63 2.63 -1.36 8.16
N ASP A 64 3.71 -2.13 8.26
CA ASP A 64 3.69 -3.52 8.70
C ASP A 64 4.29 -3.67 10.10
N ARG A 65 3.71 -4.53 10.93
CA ARG A 65 4.31 -4.97 12.20
C ARG A 65 4.02 -6.44 12.46
N GLY A 66 5.04 -7.28 12.26
CA GLY A 66 4.87 -8.74 12.32
C GLY A 66 3.91 -9.19 11.21
N GLN A 67 2.76 -9.76 11.59
CA GLN A 67 1.72 -10.17 10.64
C GLN A 67 0.68 -9.07 10.37
N LEU A 68 0.63 -8.04 11.20
CA LEU A 68 -0.31 -6.94 10.99
C LEU A 68 0.16 -6.09 9.81
N HIS A 69 -0.76 -5.83 8.90
CA HIS A 69 -0.56 -4.96 7.76
C HIS A 69 -1.57 -3.82 7.81
N LEU A 70 -1.11 -2.59 7.63
CA LEU A 70 -1.95 -1.40 7.47
C LEU A 70 -1.59 -0.73 6.16
N GLU A 71 -2.60 -0.28 5.42
CA GLU A 71 -2.39 0.40 4.16
C GLU A 71 -3.33 1.58 3.99
N ALA A 72 -2.81 2.68 3.46
CA ALA A 72 -3.58 3.85 3.06
C ALA A 72 -3.33 4.11 1.58
N ARG A 73 -4.40 4.32 0.82
CA ARG A 73 -4.33 4.62 -0.61
C ARG A 73 -5.05 5.93 -0.91
N TYR A 74 -4.53 6.65 -1.89
CA TYR A 74 -5.18 7.83 -2.45
C TYR A 74 -5.24 7.70 -3.98
N ASN A 75 -6.40 8.02 -4.55
CA ASN A 75 -6.71 7.89 -5.97
C ASN A 75 -6.60 6.46 -6.54
N TYR A 76 -6.52 5.44 -5.68
CA TYR A 76 -6.40 4.04 -6.11
C TYR A 76 -7.76 3.45 -6.47
N GLU A 77 -8.74 3.57 -5.58
CA GLU A 77 -10.09 3.02 -5.80
C GLU A 77 -10.92 3.90 -6.75
N ALA A 78 -10.76 5.22 -6.64
CA ALA A 78 -11.36 6.23 -7.51
C ALA A 78 -10.60 7.55 -7.37
N ILE A 79 -10.61 8.38 -8.43
CA ILE A 79 -10.04 9.74 -8.39
C ILE A 79 -10.75 10.56 -7.29
N ASP A 80 -9.98 11.35 -6.55
CA ASP A 80 -10.34 12.11 -5.35
C ASP A 80 -10.99 11.25 -4.24
N SER A 81 -10.56 10.00 -4.12
CA SER A 81 -10.96 9.10 -3.04
C SER A 81 -9.75 8.57 -2.28
N GLY A 82 -9.92 8.42 -0.97
CA GLY A 82 -8.99 7.76 -0.09
C GLY A 82 -9.53 6.43 0.39
N SER A 83 -8.64 5.50 0.73
CA SER A 83 -9.00 4.25 1.36
C SER A 83 -7.99 3.87 2.43
N LEU A 84 -8.48 3.20 3.48
CA LEU A 84 -7.68 2.64 4.56
C LEU A 84 -8.00 1.17 4.68
N PHE A 85 -6.96 0.34 4.77
CA PHE A 85 -7.04 -1.11 4.87
C PHE A 85 -6.31 -1.62 6.11
N VAL A 86 -6.86 -2.71 6.65
CA VAL A 86 -6.19 -3.56 7.63
C VAL A 86 -6.11 -4.98 7.08
N GLY A 87 -4.94 -5.59 7.21
CA GLY A 87 -4.64 -6.92 6.71
C GLY A 87 -3.93 -7.79 7.71
N TRP A 88 -3.93 -9.10 7.42
CA TRP A 88 -3.16 -10.07 8.19
C TRP A 88 -2.35 -10.97 7.27
N LYS A 89 -1.04 -10.96 7.46
CA LYS A 89 -0.07 -11.66 6.61
C LYS A 89 0.14 -13.10 7.09
N PHE A 90 -0.03 -14.03 6.16
CA PHE A 90 0.37 -15.42 6.30
C PHE A 90 1.49 -15.69 5.31
N SER A 91 2.63 -16.19 5.79
CA SER A 91 3.76 -16.46 4.93
C SER A 91 4.47 -17.74 5.35
N GLY A 92 5.23 -18.30 4.41
CA GLY A 92 6.01 -19.49 4.65
C GLY A 92 6.85 -19.90 3.45
N GLY A 93 7.51 -21.04 3.60
CA GLY A 93 8.33 -21.63 2.55
C GLY A 93 9.83 -21.43 2.72
N LYS A 94 10.59 -22.18 1.91
CA LYS A 94 12.07 -22.15 1.90
C LYS A 94 12.57 -21.88 0.48
N ASN A 95 12.48 -22.87 -0.41
CA ASN A 95 12.87 -22.73 -1.82
C ASN A 95 11.75 -22.14 -2.69
N LEU A 96 10.51 -22.45 -2.33
CA LEU A 96 9.30 -21.78 -2.79
C LEU A 96 8.79 -20.97 -1.61
N THR A 97 8.80 -19.66 -1.71
CA THR A 97 8.29 -18.73 -0.71
C THR A 97 6.90 -18.26 -1.11
N TRP A 98 6.02 -18.08 -0.14
CA TRP A 98 4.66 -17.63 -0.39
C TRP A 98 4.21 -16.65 0.68
N GLU A 99 3.33 -15.74 0.28
CA GLU A 99 2.63 -14.82 1.15
C GLU A 99 1.18 -14.70 0.69
N ILE A 100 0.26 -14.67 1.66
CA ILE A 100 -1.17 -14.44 1.45
C ILE A 100 -1.61 -13.43 2.51
N MET A 101 -2.34 -12.42 2.09
CA MET A 101 -2.76 -11.32 2.93
C MET A 101 -4.18 -10.88 2.55
N PRO A 102 -5.21 -11.44 3.20
CA PRO A 102 -6.54 -10.83 3.15
C PRO A 102 -6.49 -9.43 3.77
N ILE A 103 -7.13 -8.48 3.11
CA ILE A 103 -7.28 -7.09 3.56
C ILE A 103 -8.76 -6.72 3.58
N LEU A 104 -9.13 -5.84 4.51
CA LEU A 104 -10.45 -5.22 4.53
C LEU A 104 -10.26 -3.73 4.74
N GLY A 105 -10.89 -2.94 3.87
CA GLY A 105 -10.79 -1.51 3.91
C GLY A 105 -12.12 -0.77 3.87
N ALA A 106 -12.01 0.52 4.15
CA ALA A 106 -13.07 1.50 3.97
C ALA A 106 -12.59 2.57 2.97
N VAL A 107 -13.48 2.92 2.05
CA VAL A 107 -13.27 3.94 1.01
C VAL A 107 -14.10 5.18 1.36
N PHE A 108 -13.53 6.36 1.16
CA PHE A 108 -14.17 7.65 1.43
C PHE A 108 -13.75 8.70 0.40
N GLY A 109 -14.60 9.71 0.18
CA GLY A 109 -14.36 10.77 -0.82
C GLY A 109 -15.42 10.74 -1.91
N GLN A 110 -15.00 10.82 -3.18
CA GLN A 110 -15.94 10.70 -4.30
C GLN A 110 -16.63 9.32 -4.36
N MET A 111 -15.95 8.27 -3.90
CA MET A 111 -16.52 6.94 -3.68
C MET A 111 -16.53 6.62 -2.18
N GLU A 112 -17.62 6.01 -1.71
CA GLU A 112 -17.77 5.57 -0.34
C GLU A 112 -18.18 4.10 -0.29
N GLY A 113 -17.59 3.34 0.63
CA GLY A 113 -17.95 1.93 0.79
C GLY A 113 -16.94 1.11 1.58
N ILE A 114 -17.14 -0.19 1.55
CA ILE A 114 -16.18 -1.17 2.06
C ILE A 114 -15.47 -1.85 0.88
N ALA A 115 -14.19 -2.16 1.07
CA ALA A 115 -13.34 -2.78 0.07
C ALA A 115 -12.72 -4.06 0.68
N PRO A 116 -13.34 -5.24 0.49
CA PRO A 116 -12.65 -6.49 0.73
C PRO A 116 -11.59 -6.69 -0.35
N GLY A 117 -10.40 -7.10 0.04
CA GLY A 117 -9.33 -7.37 -0.90
C GLY A 117 -8.45 -8.55 -0.47
N PHE A 118 -7.57 -8.93 -1.37
CA PHE A 118 -6.68 -10.06 -1.18
C PHE A 118 -5.38 -9.87 -1.96
N GLU A 119 -4.27 -9.93 -1.25
CA GLU A 119 -2.93 -9.94 -1.84
C GLU A 119 -2.31 -11.33 -1.68
N ALA A 120 -1.62 -11.78 -2.73
CA ALA A 120 -0.80 -12.98 -2.67
C ALA A 120 0.47 -12.84 -3.49
N SER A 121 1.56 -13.42 -2.98
CA SER A 121 2.81 -13.52 -3.70
C SER A 121 3.40 -14.93 -3.61
N LEU A 122 4.09 -15.33 -4.68
CA LEU A 122 4.85 -16.58 -4.78
C LEU A 122 6.23 -16.26 -5.34
N GLY A 123 7.28 -16.75 -4.69
CA GLY A 123 8.67 -16.59 -5.13
C GLY A 123 9.33 -17.94 -5.31
N PHE A 124 9.98 -18.16 -6.46
CA PHE A 124 10.76 -19.36 -6.75
C PHE A 124 12.01 -19.02 -7.55
N GLY A 125 13.17 -19.13 -6.90
CA GLY A 125 14.45 -18.76 -7.51
C GLY A 125 14.47 -17.28 -7.90
N ILE A 126 14.56 -17.00 -9.20
CA ILE A 126 14.58 -15.64 -9.76
C ILE A 126 13.20 -15.13 -10.21
N VAL A 127 12.16 -15.92 -10.00
CA VAL A 127 10.81 -15.62 -10.47
C VAL A 127 9.93 -15.27 -9.28
N ASP A 128 9.21 -14.15 -9.39
CA ASP A 128 8.13 -13.77 -8.50
C ASP A 128 6.81 -13.67 -9.27
N PHE A 129 5.72 -14.01 -8.57
CA PHE A 129 4.35 -13.80 -9.01
C PHE A 129 3.63 -13.03 -7.91
N TYR A 130 2.93 -11.97 -8.30
CA TYR A 130 2.16 -11.13 -7.40
C TYR A 130 0.76 -10.92 -7.97
N THR A 131 -0.24 -10.96 -7.09
CA THR A 131 -1.62 -10.62 -7.41
C THR A 131 -2.24 -9.86 -6.26
N GLU A 132 -3.07 -8.89 -6.61
CA GLU A 132 -3.92 -8.13 -5.71
C GLU A 132 -5.31 -8.04 -6.34
N THR A 133 -6.37 -8.20 -5.54
CA THR A 133 -7.77 -8.05 -5.95
C THR A 133 -8.61 -7.42 -4.86
#